data_AF-M8AGN4-F1
#
_entry.id   AF-M8AGN4-F1
#
_cell.length_a   1.000
_cell.length_b   1.000
_cell.length_c   1.000
_cell.angle_alpha   90.00
_cell.angle_beta   90.00
_cell.angle_gamma   90.00
#
_symmetry.space_group_name_H-M   'P 1'
#
loop_
_entity.id
_entity.type
_entity.pdbx_description
1 polymer ?
#
loop_
_entity_poly.entity_id
_entity_poly.type
_entity_poly.pdbx_seq_one_letter_code
_entity_poly.pdbx_strand_id
1 'polypeptide(L)'
;MADQPGKLIPGAHEFHSLCAYMGDDDMFSSDLSEDQLKQRLGHMSTTQCLVIFSMADEYVPEYVDKKALVDRLCRALGDSEKVEIKWGNHALSNRVQEAVEVIVDFVKREGPKGWDDPWS
;
A
#
# COMPACT_ATOMS: atom_id res chain seq x y z
N MET A 1 31.36 22.29 -19.86
CA MET A 1 30.98 22.00 -18.46
C MET A 1 29.46 21.88 -18.48
N ALA A 2 28.96 20.66 -18.67
CA ALA A 2 27.54 20.41 -18.94
C ALA A 2 26.77 20.37 -17.62
N ASP A 3 25.75 21.21 -17.55
CA ASP A 3 24.70 21.22 -16.55
C ASP A 3 23.99 19.85 -16.54
N GLN A 4 23.76 19.26 -15.36
CA GLN A 4 23.05 17.98 -15.25
C GLN A 4 21.54 18.23 -15.36
N PRO A 5 20.84 17.72 -16.38
CA PRO A 5 19.40 17.90 -16.50
C PRO A 5 18.68 16.88 -15.62
N GLY A 6 17.67 17.33 -14.85
CA GLY A 6 16.56 16.43 -14.48
C GLY A 6 16.23 16.29 -12.99
N LYS A 7 16.02 17.38 -12.25
CA LYS A 7 15.06 17.34 -11.13
C LYS A 7 13.84 18.15 -11.54
N LEU A 8 12.85 17.46 -12.12
CA LEU A 8 11.53 18.03 -12.40
C LEU A 8 10.93 18.45 -11.05
N ILE A 9 10.65 19.74 -10.91
CA ILE A 9 9.89 20.27 -9.79
C ILE A 9 8.45 19.79 -10.02
N PRO A 10 7.79 19.13 -9.05
CA PRO A 10 6.38 18.78 -9.20
C PRO A 10 5.58 20.05 -9.50
N GLY A 11 4.55 19.92 -10.35
CA GLY A 11 3.65 21.04 -10.61
C GLY A 11 2.97 21.51 -9.32
N ALA A 12 2.42 22.72 -9.35
CA ALA A 12 1.82 23.33 -8.17
C ALA A 12 0.67 22.48 -7.59
N HIS A 13 -0.08 21.78 -8.45
CA HIS A 13 -1.18 20.92 -8.03
C HIS A 13 -0.68 19.64 -7.35
N GLU A 14 0.30 18.96 -7.93
CA GLU A 14 0.88 17.73 -7.40
C GLU A 14 1.54 17.98 -6.04
N PHE A 15 2.29 19.09 -5.93
CA PHE A 15 2.86 19.48 -4.64
C PHE A 15 1.78 19.77 -3.59
N HIS A 16 0.72 20.48 -3.96
CA HIS A 16 -0.40 20.75 -3.06
C HIS A 16 -1.10 19.44 -2.62
N SER A 17 -1.39 18.55 -3.56
CA SER A 17 -2.02 17.25 -3.30
C SER A 17 -1.22 16.40 -2.30
N LEU A 18 0.10 16.40 -2.41
CA LEU A 18 0.99 15.66 -1.50
C LEU A 18 1.08 16.26 -0.09
N CYS A 19 0.97 17.58 0.04
CA CYS A 19 1.16 18.28 1.31
C CYS A 19 -0.15 18.56 2.06
N ALA A 20 -1.29 18.59 1.37
CA ALA A 20 -2.57 18.90 1.97
C ALA A 20 -3.11 17.70 2.75
N TYR A 21 -3.61 17.95 3.97
CA TYR A 21 -4.42 16.98 4.69
C TYR A 21 -5.68 16.69 3.88
N MET A 22 -6.00 15.40 3.66
CA MET A 22 -7.02 14.99 2.71
C MET A 22 -6.78 15.53 1.29
N GLY A 23 -5.53 15.71 0.88
CA GLY A 23 -5.18 15.88 -0.53
C GLY A 23 -5.59 14.67 -1.37
N ASP A 24 -5.47 14.77 -2.70
CA ASP A 24 -5.90 13.67 -3.58
C ASP A 24 -5.00 12.43 -3.42
N ASP A 25 -3.73 12.64 -3.06
CA ASP A 25 -2.75 11.57 -2.82
C ASP A 25 -2.73 11.06 -1.36
N ASP A 26 -3.51 11.66 -0.46
CA ASP A 26 -3.56 11.30 0.96
C ASP A 26 -4.49 10.11 1.23
N MET A 27 -4.02 8.92 0.88
CA MET A 27 -4.81 7.67 0.91
C MET A 27 -4.50 6.77 2.11
N PHE A 28 -3.30 6.91 2.71
CA PHE A 28 -2.75 5.93 3.65
C PHE A 28 -2.27 6.54 4.97
N SER A 29 -2.56 7.82 5.23
CA SER A 29 -2.04 8.51 6.42
C SER A 29 -2.67 7.97 7.69
N SER A 30 -1.85 7.87 8.73
CA SER A 30 -2.23 7.26 10.01
C SER A 30 -3.23 8.08 10.83
N ASP A 31 -3.36 9.37 10.53
CA ASP A 31 -4.21 10.35 11.21
C ASP A 31 -5.58 10.55 10.54
N LEU A 32 -5.81 9.96 9.36
CA LEU A 32 -7.15 9.87 8.76
C LEU A 32 -8.07 9.03 9.64
N SER A 33 -9.29 9.46 9.91
CA SER A 33 -10.30 8.71 10.67
C SER A 33 -10.79 7.47 9.90
N GLU A 34 -11.51 6.58 10.58
CA GLU A 34 -12.10 5.39 9.92
C GLU A 34 -13.08 5.79 8.80
N ASP A 35 -13.88 6.83 9.00
CA ASP A 35 -14.81 7.34 7.97
C ASP A 35 -14.06 7.93 6.78
N GLN A 36 -12.96 8.67 7.02
CA GLN A 36 -12.13 9.22 5.95
C GLN A 36 -11.43 8.10 5.17
N LEU A 37 -10.87 7.10 5.85
CA LEU A 37 -10.28 5.93 5.20
C LEU A 37 -11.33 5.17 4.37
N LYS A 38 -12.56 5.02 4.88
CA LYS A 38 -13.66 4.39 4.14
C LYS A 38 -14.08 5.22 2.94
N GLN A 39 -14.11 6.54 3.05
CA GLN A 39 -14.38 7.43 1.91
C GLN A 39 -13.31 7.26 0.81
N ARG A 40 -12.04 7.09 1.19
CA ARG A 40 -10.91 6.94 0.26
C ARG A 40 -10.84 5.54 -0.35
N LEU A 41 -10.89 4.49 0.47
CA LEU A 41 -10.55 3.12 0.07
C LEU A 41 -11.79 2.22 -0.07
N GLY A 42 -12.95 2.62 0.45
CA GLY A 42 -14.14 1.78 0.51
C GLY A 42 -14.69 1.37 -0.85
N HIS A 43 -14.37 2.10 -1.92
CA HIS A 43 -14.72 1.70 -3.28
C HIS A 43 -14.05 0.39 -3.73
N MET A 44 -12.96 -0.02 -3.06
CA MET A 44 -12.26 -1.28 -3.33
C MET A 44 -12.85 -2.47 -2.55
N SER A 45 -13.81 -2.26 -1.63
CA SER A 45 -14.33 -3.31 -0.76
C SER A 45 -15.07 -4.44 -1.50
N THR A 46 -15.36 -4.28 -2.78
CA THR A 46 -16.00 -5.29 -3.64
C THR A 46 -15.01 -6.20 -4.33
N THR A 47 -13.70 -5.90 -4.23
CA THR A 47 -12.63 -6.62 -4.91
C THR A 47 -11.73 -7.25 -3.85
N GLN A 48 -11.30 -8.48 -4.07
CA GLN A 48 -10.38 -9.15 -3.16
C GLN A 48 -9.04 -8.38 -3.15
N CYS A 49 -8.67 -7.84 -1.99
CA CYS A 49 -7.48 -7.03 -1.81
C CYS A 49 -6.49 -7.71 -0.87
N LEU A 50 -5.20 -7.44 -1.09
CA LEU A 50 -4.11 -7.85 -0.23
C LEU A 50 -3.27 -6.62 0.14
N VAL A 51 -3.04 -6.41 1.43
CA VAL A 51 -2.16 -5.37 1.96
C VAL A 51 -0.85 -6.01 2.43
N ILE A 52 0.23 -5.77 1.69
CA ILE A 52 1.58 -6.19 2.11
C ILE A 52 2.26 -4.98 2.71
N PHE A 53 2.52 -5.02 4.01
CA PHE A 53 3.10 -3.90 4.75
C PHE A 53 4.53 -4.20 5.21
N SER A 54 5.42 -3.25 4.94
CA SER A 54 6.82 -3.33 5.30
C SER A 54 7.07 -2.77 6.70
N MET A 55 7.32 -3.64 7.68
CA MET A 55 7.37 -3.22 9.09
C MET A 55 8.64 -2.44 9.45
N ALA A 56 9.71 -2.58 8.68
CA ALA A 56 10.95 -1.81 8.84
C ALA A 56 11.10 -0.72 7.76
N ASP A 57 9.99 -0.26 7.17
CA ASP A 57 9.95 0.91 6.28
C ASP A 57 10.53 2.15 6.96
N GLU A 58 11.56 2.72 6.34
CA GLU A 58 12.34 3.87 6.79
C GLU A 58 11.66 5.23 6.63
N TYR A 59 10.62 5.32 5.79
CA TYR A 59 9.86 6.56 5.57
C TYR A 59 8.63 6.66 6.47
N VAL A 60 8.18 5.54 7.05
CA VAL A 60 7.10 5.55 8.04
C VAL A 60 7.68 6.00 9.39
N PRO A 61 7.22 7.14 9.95
CA PRO A 61 7.76 7.66 11.20
C PRO A 61 7.62 6.68 12.38
N GLU A 62 8.60 6.68 13.30
CA GLU A 62 8.63 5.75 14.45
C GLU A 62 7.42 5.87 15.39
N TYR A 63 6.79 7.05 15.44
CA TYR A 63 5.60 7.28 16.28
C TYR A 63 4.33 6.62 15.74
N VAL A 64 4.33 6.19 14.47
CA VAL A 64 3.17 5.55 13.84
C VAL A 64 3.05 4.12 14.32
N ASP A 65 1.91 3.76 14.90
CA ASP A 65 1.56 2.36 15.14
C ASP A 65 1.24 1.67 13.82
N LYS A 66 2.27 1.06 13.22
CA LYS A 66 2.19 0.34 11.94
C LYS A 66 1.13 -0.76 11.95
N LYS A 67 0.95 -1.46 13.07
CA LYS A 67 -0.04 -2.55 13.15
C LYS A 67 -1.46 -2.01 13.18
N ALA A 68 -1.71 -1.00 14.02
CA ALA A 68 -3.01 -0.34 14.06
C ALA A 68 -3.36 0.30 12.71
N LEU A 69 -2.37 0.89 12.02
CA LEU A 69 -2.54 1.43 10.68
C LEU A 69 -2.97 0.35 9.68
N VAL A 70 -2.24 -0.76 9.59
CA VAL A 70 -2.57 -1.86 8.66
C VAL A 70 -3.96 -2.42 8.95
N ASP A 71 -4.32 -2.60 10.22
CA ASP A 71 -5.66 -3.07 10.62
C ASP A 71 -6.77 -2.17 10.08
N ARG A 72 -6.58 -0.85 10.20
CA ARG A 72 -7.57 0.14 9.78
C ARG A 72 -7.66 0.23 8.26
N LEU A 73 -6.53 0.14 7.56
CA LEU A 73 -6.51 0.06 6.10
C LEU A 73 -7.27 -1.19 5.61
N CYS A 74 -7.06 -2.34 6.25
CA CYS A 74 -7.73 -3.57 5.84
C CYS A 74 -9.24 -3.52 6.03
N ARG A 75 -9.69 -2.95 7.16
CA ARG A 75 -11.13 -2.71 7.39
C ARG A 75 -11.73 -1.77 6.35
N ALA A 76 -11.03 -0.68 6.02
CA ALA A 76 -11.49 0.26 5.00
C ALA A 76 -11.56 -0.38 3.60
N LEU A 77 -10.69 -1.35 3.31
CA LEU A 77 -10.65 -2.14 2.08
C LEU A 77 -11.62 -3.34 2.06
N GLY A 78 -12.57 -3.42 3.01
CA GLY A 78 -13.55 -4.52 3.05
C GLY A 78 -13.02 -5.79 3.71
N ASP A 79 -12.33 -5.64 4.84
CA ASP A 79 -11.68 -6.74 5.58
C ASP A 79 -10.66 -7.51 4.73
N SER A 80 -9.85 -6.76 3.98
CA SER A 80 -8.83 -7.31 3.10
C SER A 80 -7.78 -8.14 3.87
N GLU A 81 -7.16 -9.09 3.17
CA GLU A 81 -6.05 -9.84 3.73
C GLU A 81 -4.83 -8.94 3.91
N LYS A 82 -3.99 -9.26 4.91
CA LYS A 82 -2.75 -8.53 5.18
C LYS A 82 -1.58 -9.46 5.46
N VAL A 83 -0.40 -9.00 5.09
CA VAL A 83 0.87 -9.60 5.47
C VAL A 83 1.82 -8.53 5.97
N GLU A 84 2.38 -8.76 7.16
CA GLU A 84 3.36 -7.89 7.80
C GLU A 84 4.77 -8.45 7.60
N ILE A 85 5.57 -7.84 6.72
CA ILE A 85 6.96 -8.25 6.48
C ILE A 85 7.85 -7.59 7.52
N LYS A 86 8.21 -8.34 8.57
CA LYS A 86 8.85 -7.82 9.80
C LYS A 86 10.11 -6.98 9.57
N TRP A 87 10.94 -7.35 8.59
CA TRP A 87 12.24 -6.72 8.35
C TRP A 87 12.37 -6.18 6.92
N GLY A 88 11.26 -5.92 6.24
CA GLY A 88 11.27 -5.30 4.92
C GLY A 88 11.66 -3.82 5.03
N ASN A 89 12.44 -3.31 4.08
CA ASN A 89 12.56 -1.86 3.85
C ASN A 89 11.40 -1.35 2.99
N HIS A 90 11.33 -0.05 2.74
CA HIS A 90 10.26 0.57 1.96
C HIS A 90 10.01 -0.13 0.61
N ALA A 91 11.09 -0.45 -0.11
CA ALA A 91 11.03 -1.08 -1.43
C ALA A 91 10.88 -2.62 -1.39
N LEU A 92 10.85 -3.24 -0.20
CA LEU A 92 10.97 -4.68 0.02
C LEU A 92 12.17 -5.33 -0.72
N SER A 93 13.18 -4.54 -1.07
CA SER A 93 14.32 -4.99 -1.90
C SER A 93 15.21 -5.98 -1.16
N ASN A 94 15.13 -6.01 0.17
CA ASN A 94 15.78 -6.99 1.04
C ASN A 94 14.89 -8.20 1.40
N ARG A 95 13.64 -8.25 0.88
CA ARG A 95 12.62 -9.26 1.17
C ARG A 95 11.83 -9.67 -0.09
N VAL A 96 12.46 -9.58 -1.26
CA VAL A 96 11.81 -9.83 -2.55
C VAL A 96 11.17 -11.22 -2.63
N GLN A 97 11.87 -12.26 -2.19
CA GLN A 97 11.36 -13.64 -2.23
C GLN A 97 10.09 -13.79 -1.39
N GLU A 98 10.10 -13.30 -0.15
CA GLU A 98 8.95 -13.33 0.76
C GLU A 98 7.75 -12.57 0.18
N ALA A 99 7.99 -11.39 -0.41
CA ALA A 99 6.95 -10.60 -1.06
C ALA A 99 6.35 -11.33 -2.29
N VAL A 100 7.19 -11.93 -3.12
CA VAL A 100 6.75 -12.66 -4.32
C VAL A 100 5.95 -13.91 -3.94
N GLU A 101 6.41 -14.68 -2.95
CA GLU A 101 5.70 -15.87 -2.46
C GLU A 101 4.30 -15.50 -1.98
N VAL A 102 4.18 -14.45 -1.17
CA VAL A 102 2.90 -13.93 -0.67
C VAL A 102 1.96 -13.52 -1.80
N ILE A 103 2.46 -12.78 -2.80
CA ILE A 103 1.66 -12.35 -3.96
C ILE A 103 1.19 -13.56 -4.77
N VAL A 104 2.10 -14.49 -5.06
CA VAL A 104 1.79 -15.69 -5.85
C VAL A 104 0.76 -16.55 -5.13
N ASP A 105 0.89 -16.75 -3.83
CA ASP A 105 -0.05 -17.55 -3.03
C ASP A 105 -1.43 -16.91 -3.01
N PHE A 106 -1.51 -15.59 -2.85
CA PHE A 106 -2.77 -14.84 -2.93
C PHE A 106 -3.42 -14.98 -4.31
N VAL A 107 -2.68 -14.74 -5.39
CA VAL A 107 -3.20 -14.85 -6.76
C VAL A 107 -3.62 -16.28 -7.09
N LYS A 108 -2.88 -17.28 -6.62
CA LYS A 108 -3.26 -18.69 -6.78
C LYS A 108 -4.55 -19.02 -6.06
N ARG A 109 -4.74 -18.51 -4.84
CA ARG A 109 -5.92 -18.81 -4.03
C ARG A 109 -7.17 -18.10 -4.56
N GLU A 110 -7.06 -16.82 -4.86
CA GLU A 110 -8.18 -15.93 -5.21
C GLU A 110 -8.39 -15.77 -6.72
N GLY A 111 -7.44 -16.26 -7.54
CA GLY A 111 -7.53 -16.23 -8.99
C GLY A 111 -8.58 -17.19 -9.59
N PRO A 112 -8.82 -17.10 -10.91
CA PRO A 112 -9.78 -17.95 -11.61
C PRO A 112 -9.52 -19.43 -11.36
N LYS A 113 -10.58 -20.19 -11.11
CA LYS A 113 -10.54 -21.64 -10.89
C LYS A 113 -11.11 -22.37 -12.10
N GLY A 114 -10.59 -23.57 -12.37
CA GLY A 114 -11.12 -24.45 -13.41
C GLY A 114 -10.38 -24.33 -14.73
N TRP A 115 -11.09 -24.29 -15.86
CA TRP A 115 -10.48 -24.33 -17.21
C TRP A 115 -9.54 -23.14 -17.48
N ASP A 116 -9.79 -22.01 -16.81
CA ASP A 116 -9.00 -20.78 -16.95
C ASP A 116 -7.92 -20.64 -15.87
N ASP A 117 -7.61 -21.70 -15.12
CA ASP A 117 -6.58 -21.68 -14.07
C ASP A 117 -5.19 -21.92 -14.68
N PRO A 118 -4.30 -20.89 -14.72
CA PRO A 118 -2.96 -21.01 -15.29
C PRO A 118 -1.98 -21.79 -14.39
N TRP A 119 -2.42 -22.21 -13.20
CA TRP A 119 -1.62 -22.93 -12.21
C TRP A 119 -1.89 -24.44 -12.17
N SER A 120 -2.79 -24.93 -13.04
CA SER A 120 -3.15 -26.36 -13.19
C SER A 120 -2.11 -27.17 -13.96
#